data_AF-T1A7B3-F1
#
_entry.id   AF-T1A7B3-F1
#
_cell.length_a   1.000
_cell.length_b   1.000
_cell.length_c   1.000
_cell.angle_alpha   90.00
_cell.angle_beta   90.00
_cell.angle_gamma   90.00
#
_symmetry.space_group_name_H-M   'P 1'
#
loop_
_entity.id
_entity.type
_entity.pdbx_description
1 polymer ?
#
loop_
_entity_poly.entity_id
_entity_poly.type
_entity_poly.pdbx_seq_one_letter_code
_entity_poly.pdbx_strand_id
1 'polypeptide(L)' 'MKGIITAAGKGMRSGLDGKFRKEMLPMYDIRNGKLILRPIIDLIIYRMMENNINDIAVVFLQRTQ' A
#
# COMPACT_ATOMS: atom_id res chain seq x y z
N MET A 1 3.55 17.09 7.94
CA MET A 1 4.77 16.32 7.66
C MET A 1 4.64 15.68 6.27
N LYS A 2 5.77 15.41 5.58
CA LYS A 2 5.76 14.71 4.28
C LYS A 2 6.11 13.23 4.46
N GLY A 3 5.55 12.36 3.64
CA GLY A 3 5.75 10.92 3.71
C GLY A 3 6.08 10.31 2.35
N ILE A 4 6.83 9.21 2.37
CA ILE A 4 7.15 8.45 1.17
C ILE A 4 6.83 6.97 1.40
N ILE A 5 6.12 6.36 0.45
CA ILE A 5 5.84 4.93 0.43
C ILE A 5 6.68 4.29 -0.68
N THR A 6 7.53 3.34 -0.33
CA THR A 6 8.37 2.60 -1.28
C THR A 6 7.65 1.34 -1.78
N ALA A 7 6.82 1.49 -2.82
CA ALA A 7 6.09 0.40 -3.49
C ALA A 7 6.85 -0.19 -4.70
N ALA A 8 8.18 -0.32 -4.59
CA ALA A 8 9.07 -0.74 -5.69
C ALA A 8 9.54 -2.21 -5.61
N GLY A 9 8.93 -3.03 -4.77
CA GLY A 9 9.33 -4.43 -4.59
C GLY A 9 8.92 -5.32 -5.76
N LYS A 10 9.80 -6.26 -6.18
CA LYS A 10 9.54 -7.23 -7.26
C LYS A 10 8.39 -8.22 -7.01
N GLY A 11 7.82 -8.26 -5.81
CA GLY A 11 6.69 -9.17 -5.48
C GLY A 11 7.03 -10.68 -5.49
N MET A 12 8.32 -11.05 -5.54
CA MET A 12 8.73 -12.47 -5.71
C MET A 12 8.29 -13.39 -4.57
N ARG A 13 8.10 -12.85 -3.36
CA ARG A 13 7.69 -13.62 -2.17
C ARG A 13 6.18 -13.71 -1.97
N SER A 14 5.38 -12.97 -2.74
CA SER A 14 3.91 -13.00 -2.58
C SER A 14 3.25 -14.13 -3.37
N GLY A 15 4.01 -14.89 -4.17
CA GLY A 15 3.44 -15.97 -5.00
C GLY A 15 2.53 -15.48 -6.13
N LEU A 16 2.67 -14.21 -6.54
CA LEU A 16 1.80 -13.57 -7.54
C LEU A 16 2.45 -13.45 -8.93
N ASP A 17 3.59 -14.11 -9.13
CA ASP A 17 4.38 -14.14 -10.38
C ASP A 17 4.62 -12.77 -11.02
N GLY A 18 4.62 -11.71 -10.21
CA GLY A 18 4.68 -10.34 -10.72
C GLY A 18 3.47 -9.90 -11.57
N LYS A 19 2.44 -10.73 -11.78
CA LYS A 19 1.23 -10.35 -12.53
C LYS A 19 0.46 -9.23 -11.84
N PHE A 20 0.40 -9.30 -10.52
CA PHE A 20 -0.25 -8.29 -9.70
C PHE A 20 0.77 -7.46 -8.90
N ARG A 21 0.37 -6.22 -8.61
CA ARG A 21 1.08 -5.32 -7.69
C ARG A 21 0.73 -5.72 -6.28
N LYS A 22 1.71 -6.08 -5.45
CA LYS A 22 1.47 -6.58 -4.08
C LYS A 22 0.73 -5.56 -3.23
N GLU A 23 1.00 -4.28 -3.46
CA GLU A 23 0.40 -3.13 -2.79
C GLU A 23 -1.09 -2.97 -3.08
N MET A 24 -1.59 -3.61 -4.14
CA MET A 24 -3.01 -3.63 -4.50
C MET A 24 -3.77 -4.83 -3.89
N LEU A 25 -3.08 -5.75 -3.22
CA LEU A 25 -3.74 -6.92 -2.64
C LEU A 25 -4.68 -6.51 -1.50
N PRO A 26 -5.85 -7.16 -1.39
CA PRO A 26 -6.77 -6.89 -0.31
C PRO A 26 -6.21 -7.42 1.01
N MET A 27 -6.31 -6.62 2.06
CA MET A 27 -5.94 -6.97 3.43
C MET A 27 -7.01 -6.44 4.39
N TYR A 28 -7.34 -7.23 5.40
CA TYR A 28 -8.26 -6.83 6.44
C TYR A 28 -7.60 -5.79 7.36
N ASP A 29 -8.38 -4.81 7.79
CA ASP A 29 -7.97 -3.80 8.78
C ASP A 29 -9.16 -3.41 9.66
N ILE A 30 -8.89 -2.75 10.79
CA ILE A 30 -9.92 -2.19 11.66
C ILE A 30 -9.86 -0.68 11.58
N ARG A 31 -10.97 -0.04 11.17
CA ARG A 31 -11.11 1.42 11.19
C ARG A 31 -12.35 1.81 11.97
N ASN A 32 -12.18 2.69 12.95
CA ASN A 32 -13.27 3.15 13.82
C ASN A 32 -14.09 1.98 14.40
N GLY A 33 -13.41 0.92 14.82
CA GLY A 33 -14.02 -0.29 15.39
C GLY A 33 -14.71 -1.23 14.40
N LYS A 34 -14.63 -0.97 13.08
CA LYS A 34 -15.23 -1.81 12.04
C LYS A 34 -14.17 -2.58 11.26
N LEU A 35 -14.42 -3.86 11.02
CA LEU A 35 -13.63 -4.67 10.10
C LEU A 35 -13.91 -4.23 8.66
N ILE A 36 -12.85 -3.91 7.92
CA ILE A 36 -12.93 -3.54 6.50
C ILE A 36 -11.93 -4.36 5.68
N LEU A 37 -12.19 -4.45 4.37
CA LEU A 37 -11.28 -5.03 3.40
C LEU A 37 -10.85 -3.95 2.41
N ARG A 38 -9.55 -3.64 2.35
CA ARG A 38 -9.00 -2.60 1.48
C ARG A 38 -7.64 -3.02 0.92
N PRO A 39 -7.18 -2.42 -0.19
CA PRO A 39 -5.83 -2.64 -0.69
C PRO A 39 -4.76 -2.26 0.34
N ILE A 40 -3.64 -2.99 0.41
CA ILE A 40 -2.51 -2.72 1.32
C ILE A 40 -2.07 -1.24 1.26
N ILE A 41 -2.02 -0.64 0.07
CA ILE A 41 -1.61 0.76 -0.07
C ILE A 41 -2.57 1.74 0.64
N ASP A 42 -3.87 1.46 0.61
CA ASP A 42 -4.89 2.27 1.30
C ASP A 42 -4.74 2.16 2.82
N LEU A 43 -4.37 0.97 3.33
CA LEU A 43 -4.08 0.77 4.75
C LEU A 43 -2.89 1.61 5.22
N ILE A 44 -1.81 1.64 4.44
CA ILE A 44 -0.60 2.40 4.76
C ILE A 44 -0.91 3.90 4.72
N ILE A 45 -1.56 4.39 3.66
CA ILE A 45 -1.95 5.80 3.52
C ILE A 45 -2.84 6.23 4.68
N TYR A 46 -3.83 5.42 5.05
CA TYR A 46 -4.72 5.72 6.17
C TYR A 46 -3.95 5.89 7.49
N ARG A 47 -3.03 4.97 7.81
CA ARG A 47 -2.18 5.10 9.02
C ARG A 47 -1.27 6.33 8.97
N MET A 48 -0.75 6.69 7.79
CA MET A 48 0.03 7.91 7.62
C MET A 48 -0.81 9.17 7.88
N MET A 49 -2.05 9.20 7.37
CA MET A 49 -2.99 10.29 7.62
C MET A 49 -3.39 10.39 9.10
N GLU A 50 -3.62 9.27 9.80
CA GLU A 50 -3.85 9.24 11.25
C GLU A 50 -2.67 9.84 12.04
N ASN A 51 -1.47 9.79 11.47
CA ASN A 51 -0.25 10.40 12.03
C ASN A 51 0.04 11.80 11.47
N ASN A 52 -0.95 12.49 10.89
CA ASN A 52 -0.85 13.85 10.33
C ASN A 52 0.18 14.00 9.18
N ILE A 53 0.40 12.92 8.42
CA ILE A 53 1.21 12.92 7.20
C ILE A 53 0.27 12.98 6.00
N ASN A 54 0.06 14.19 5.46
CA ASN A 54 -0.94 14.45 4.41
C ASN A 54 -0.33 14.71 3.02
N ASP A 55 0.97 15.00 2.95
CA ASP A 55 1.71 15.12 1.69
C ASP A 55 2.49 13.81 1.47
N ILE A 56 1.90 12.88 0.72
CA ILE A 56 2.39 11.51 0.55
C ILE A 56 2.75 11.27 -0.91
N ALA A 57 4.00 10.89 -1.15
CA ALA A 57 4.47 10.38 -2.45
C ALA A 57 4.58 8.86 -2.41
N VAL A 58 4.18 8.19 -3.49
CA VAL A 58 4.34 6.74 -3.65
C VAL A 58 5.30 6.46 -4.80
N VAL A 59 6.37 5.73 -4.52
CA VAL A 59 7.38 5.36 -5.50
C VAL A 59 7.13 3.94 -5.99
N PHE A 60 6.90 3.80 -7.29
CA PHE A 60 6.69 2.51 -7.94
C PHE A 60 7.89 2.12 -8.79
N LEU A 61 8.16 0.82 -8.88
CA LEU A 61 9.01 0.29 -9.94
C LEU A 61 8.24 0.39 -11.27
N GLN A 62 8.86 1.02 -12.27
CA GLN A 62 8.36 1.01 -13.63
C GLN A 62 8.44 -0.43 -14.16
N ARG A 63 7.32 -0.94 -14.67
CA ARG A 63 7.28 -2.23 -15.36
C ARG A 63 7.28 -1.93 -16.86
N THR A 64 8.33 -2.32 -17.57
CA THR A 64 8.28 -2.45 -19.03
C THR A 64 7.26 -3.54 -19.33
N GLN A 65 6.24 -3.19 -20.12
CA GLN A 65 5.26 -4.16 -20.62
C GLN A 65 5.96 -5.16 -21.55
#